data_AF-L0R791-F1
#
_entry.id   AF-L0R791-F1
#
_cell.length_a   1.000
_cell.length_b   1.000
_cell.length_c   1.000
_cell.angle_alpha   90.00
_cell.angle_beta   90.00
_cell.angle_gamma   90.00
#
_symmetry.space_group_name_H-M   'P 1'
#
loop_
_entity.id
_entity.type
_entity.pdbx_description
1 polymer ?
#
loop_
_entity_poly.entity_id
_entity_poly.type
_entity_poly.pdbx_seq_one_letter_code
_entity_poly.pdbx_strand_id
1 'polypeptide(L)'
;MKYSAYELATYAFDPLHAFWENEKTQRAVAGVLIACFIVSLLGIELGRQGLLPDFLATKVPHSHYAAVGIAFTLVLVLEVVSLIFVLPCSFAKSVGKQFEILCLILMRNSFKELINFPEPITFTGNMTPIYQILSDGAGAFAVFVLLGIYYRIQKPLPSLKPDFKFRYVASKKMVALLLLCMFAGLGVWDLLRMLQGQPTFDFFATFYTILIFSDILLVLISQRFLPSFHAVFRNSGFALVTLLIRLALAAPPFYNAALGVASAGFAVLLTLAYNSFYRTKDKT
;
A
#
# COMPACT_ATOMS: atom_id res chain seq x y z
N MET A 1 14.98 -12.83 -33.71
CA MET A 1 14.16 -11.75 -33.14
C MET A 1 14.74 -11.35 -31.80
N LYS A 2 15.35 -10.16 -31.68
CA LYS A 2 15.76 -9.62 -30.37
C LYS A 2 14.54 -8.90 -29.79
N TYR A 3 13.83 -9.53 -28.87
CA TYR A 3 12.79 -8.86 -28.09
C TYR A 3 13.41 -7.63 -27.42
N SER A 4 12.77 -6.48 -27.59
CA SER A 4 13.21 -5.27 -26.90
C SER A 4 12.98 -5.45 -25.40
N ALA A 5 13.84 -4.91 -24.53
CA ALA A 5 13.69 -5.03 -23.08
C ALA A 5 12.28 -4.62 -22.57
N TYR A 6 11.63 -3.72 -23.30
CA TYR A 6 10.25 -3.28 -23.07
C TYR A 6 9.19 -4.36 -23.33
N GLU A 7 9.38 -5.19 -24.35
CA GLU A 7 8.48 -6.30 -24.67
C GLU A 7 8.60 -7.39 -23.60
N LEU A 8 9.84 -7.73 -23.22
CA LEU A 8 10.11 -8.75 -22.21
C LEU A 8 9.55 -8.37 -20.83
N ALA A 9 9.67 -7.10 -20.45
CA ALA A 9 9.04 -6.58 -19.23
C ALA A 9 7.50 -6.66 -19.29
N THR A 10 6.91 -6.41 -20.44
CA THR A 10 5.45 -6.49 -20.64
C THR A 10 4.96 -7.93 -20.59
N TYR A 11 5.67 -8.85 -21.25
CA TYR A 11 5.38 -10.29 -21.23
C TYR A 11 5.52 -10.93 -19.84
N ALA A 12 6.41 -10.42 -19.00
CA ALA A 12 6.54 -10.91 -17.62
C ALA A 12 5.49 -10.28 -16.69
N PHE A 13 5.23 -8.98 -16.80
CA PHE A 13 4.33 -8.25 -15.91
C PHE A 13 2.85 -8.63 -16.12
N ASP A 14 2.38 -8.69 -17.36
CA ASP A 14 0.96 -8.90 -17.67
C ASP A 14 0.38 -10.23 -17.15
N PRO A 15 1.05 -11.40 -17.31
CA PRO A 15 0.55 -12.64 -16.75
C PRO A 15 0.64 -12.68 -15.21
N LEU A 16 1.68 -12.09 -14.60
CA LEU A 16 1.77 -11.98 -13.14
C LEU A 16 0.62 -11.13 -12.58
N HIS A 17 0.33 -10.01 -13.23
CA HIS A 17 -0.75 -9.12 -12.85
C HIS A 17 -2.12 -9.79 -13.04
N ALA A 18 -2.35 -10.45 -14.17
CA ALA A 18 -3.59 -11.19 -14.43
C ALA A 18 -3.79 -12.36 -13.45
N PHE A 19 -2.71 -13.05 -13.07
CA PHE A 19 -2.75 -14.10 -12.05
C PHE A 19 -3.13 -13.53 -10.68
N TRP A 20 -2.59 -12.36 -10.32
CA TRP A 20 -2.87 -11.70 -9.05
C TRP A 20 -4.31 -11.17 -8.96
N GLU A 21 -4.83 -10.56 -10.03
CA GLU A 21 -6.20 -10.03 -10.07
C GLU A 21 -7.28 -11.11 -10.20
N ASN A 22 -6.90 -12.35 -10.52
CA ASN A 22 -7.85 -13.44 -10.69
C ASN A 22 -8.63 -13.73 -9.39
N GLU A 23 -9.96 -13.83 -9.48
CA GLU A 23 -10.83 -14.07 -8.32
C GLU A 23 -10.45 -15.34 -7.55
N LYS A 24 -9.99 -16.39 -8.26
CA LYS A 24 -9.56 -17.64 -7.65
C LYS A 24 -8.34 -17.44 -6.75
N THR A 25 -7.36 -16.67 -7.23
CA THR A 25 -6.14 -16.35 -6.46
C THR A 25 -6.50 -15.51 -5.25
N GLN A 26 -7.33 -14.48 -5.42
CA GLN A 26 -7.79 -13.63 -4.31
C GLN A 26 -8.54 -14.43 -3.22
N ARG A 27 -9.43 -15.36 -3.63
CA ARG A 27 -10.13 -16.25 -2.68
C ARG A 27 -9.18 -17.22 -1.98
N ALA A 28 -8.21 -17.79 -2.71
CA ALA A 28 -7.21 -18.69 -2.13
C ALA A 28 -6.34 -17.95 -1.09
N VAL A 29 -5.86 -16.75 -1.43
CA VAL A 29 -5.09 -15.89 -0.53
C VAL A 29 -5.91 -15.53 0.72
N ALA A 30 -7.19 -15.16 0.57
CA ALA A 30 -8.07 -14.91 1.70
C ALA A 30 -8.25 -16.16 2.59
N GLY A 31 -8.38 -17.35 1.99
CA GLY A 31 -8.43 -18.61 2.72
C GLY A 31 -7.15 -18.89 3.52
N VAL A 32 -5.97 -18.62 2.94
CA VAL A 32 -4.68 -18.74 3.64
C VAL A 32 -4.60 -17.77 4.81
N LEU A 33 -5.03 -16.52 4.64
CA LEU A 33 -5.07 -15.54 5.74
C LEU A 33 -5.95 -16.01 6.90
N ILE A 34 -7.15 -16.51 6.61
CA ILE A 34 -8.07 -17.03 7.62
C ILE A 34 -7.45 -18.23 8.33
N ALA A 35 -6.86 -19.17 7.58
CA ALA A 35 -6.18 -20.33 8.16
C ALA A 35 -5.02 -19.92 9.07
N CYS A 36 -4.17 -18.99 8.62
CA CYS A 36 -3.08 -18.44 9.43
C CYS A 36 -3.61 -17.80 10.72
N PHE A 37 -4.67 -17.00 10.64
CA PHE A 37 -5.28 -16.37 11.83
C PHE A 37 -5.81 -17.41 12.83
N ILE A 38 -6.55 -18.42 12.35
CA ILE A 38 -7.08 -19.50 13.20
C ILE A 38 -5.92 -20.30 13.84
N VAL A 39 -4.89 -20.64 13.07
CA VAL A 39 -3.71 -21.36 13.59
C VAL A 39 -2.98 -20.53 14.63
N SER A 40 -2.79 -19.21 14.40
CA SER A 40 -2.20 -18.32 15.38
C SER A 40 -3.02 -18.26 16.68
N LEU A 41 -4.35 -18.16 16.58
CA LEU A 41 -5.24 -18.10 17.74
C LEU A 41 -5.24 -19.41 18.53
N LEU A 42 -5.34 -20.55 17.86
CA LEU A 42 -5.27 -21.87 18.49
C LEU A 42 -3.90 -22.11 19.12
N GLY A 43 -2.82 -21.70 18.45
CA GLY A 43 -1.46 -21.78 19.00
C GLY A 43 -1.30 -20.99 20.29
N ILE A 44 -1.83 -19.76 20.34
CA ILE A 44 -1.83 -18.92 21.55
C ILE A 44 -2.63 -19.57 22.68
N GLU A 45 -3.82 -20.11 22.40
CA GLU A 45 -4.64 -20.77 23.42
C GLU A 45 -3.98 -22.04 23.97
N LEU A 46 -3.41 -22.88 23.10
CA LEU A 46 -2.69 -24.10 23.49
C LEU A 46 -1.43 -23.77 24.32
N GLY A 47 -0.72 -22.69 23.96
CA GLY A 47 0.42 -22.19 24.73
C GLY A 47 0.02 -21.72 26.12
N ARG A 48 -1.11 -21.03 26.23
CA ARG A 48 -1.66 -20.58 27.51
C ARG A 48 -2.11 -21.76 28.40
N GLN A 49 -2.58 -22.85 27.80
CA GLN A 49 -2.95 -24.08 28.50
C GLN A 49 -1.75 -24.98 28.86
N GLY A 50 -0.52 -24.58 28.50
CA GLY A 50 0.69 -25.36 28.80
C GLY A 50 0.83 -26.66 28.01
N LEU A 51 0.06 -26.82 26.93
CA LEU A 51 0.06 -28.02 26.08
C LEU A 51 1.10 -27.97 24.95
N LEU A 52 1.86 -26.88 24.84
CA LEU A 52 2.89 -26.73 23.82
C LEU A 52 4.26 -27.26 24.30
N PRO A 53 5.05 -27.91 23.40
CA PRO A 53 6.45 -28.22 23.67
C PRO A 53 7.25 -26.95 24.03
N ASP A 54 8.25 -27.07 24.90
CA ASP A 54 9.05 -25.94 25.42
C ASP A 54 9.68 -25.07 24.31
N PHE A 55 10.02 -25.67 23.17
CA PHE A 55 10.56 -24.97 22.00
C PHE A 55 9.55 -24.01 21.32
N LEU A 56 8.25 -24.31 21.41
CA LEU A 56 7.17 -23.49 20.86
C LEU A 56 6.60 -22.54 21.92
N ALA A 57 6.54 -22.96 23.19
CA ALA A 57 6.01 -22.16 24.29
C ALA A 57 6.77 -20.82 24.47
N THR A 58 8.07 -20.79 24.19
CA THR A 58 8.92 -19.58 24.26
C THR A 58 8.70 -18.59 23.11
N LYS A 59 8.05 -18.99 22.01
CA LYS A 59 7.81 -18.14 20.82
C LYS A 59 6.36 -17.69 20.67
N VAL A 60 5.44 -18.22 21.47
CA VAL A 60 4.02 -17.95 21.37
C VAL A 60 3.65 -16.75 22.25
N PRO A 61 3.06 -15.67 21.68
CA PRO A 61 2.58 -14.53 22.46
C PRO A 61 1.50 -14.93 23.47
N HIS A 62 1.42 -14.25 24.61
CA HIS A 62 0.46 -14.58 25.68
C HIS A 62 -0.94 -13.97 25.52
N SER A 63 -1.14 -13.02 24.59
CA SER A 63 -2.44 -12.36 24.35
C SER A 63 -3.04 -12.78 23.01
N HIS A 64 -4.35 -13.03 22.99
CA HIS A 64 -5.12 -13.36 21.78
C HIS A 64 -5.05 -12.25 20.74
N TYR A 65 -4.89 -10.98 21.17
CA TYR A 65 -4.77 -9.85 20.27
C TYR A 65 -3.50 -9.91 19.40
N ALA A 66 -2.46 -10.65 19.81
CA ALA A 66 -1.28 -10.84 18.98
C ALA A 66 -1.56 -11.57 17.66
N ALA A 67 -2.57 -12.47 17.63
CA ALA A 67 -3.01 -13.13 16.39
C ALA A 67 -3.56 -12.11 15.37
N VAL A 68 -4.22 -11.05 15.86
CA VAL A 68 -4.72 -9.95 15.03
C VAL A 68 -3.56 -9.20 14.39
N GLY A 69 -2.49 -8.93 15.15
CA GLY A 69 -1.27 -8.29 14.64
C GLY A 69 -0.58 -9.09 13.53
N ILE A 70 -0.50 -10.42 13.67
CA ILE A 70 0.04 -11.31 12.63
C ILE A 70 -0.82 -11.27 11.38
N ALA A 71 -2.15 -11.39 11.53
CA ALA A 71 -3.08 -11.33 10.40
C ALA A 71 -2.98 -10.01 9.64
N PHE A 72 -2.92 -8.87 10.35
CA PHE A 72 -2.76 -7.57 9.69
C PHE A 72 -1.42 -7.38 9.01
N THR A 73 -0.34 -7.94 9.57
CA THR A 73 0.98 -7.95 8.91
C THR A 73 0.92 -8.70 7.58
N LEU A 74 0.27 -9.87 7.55
CA LEU A 74 0.07 -10.64 6.30
C LEU A 74 -0.79 -9.88 5.29
N VAL A 75 -1.89 -9.25 5.73
CA VAL A 75 -2.71 -8.42 4.83
C VAL A 75 -1.90 -7.24 4.28
N LEU A 76 -1.07 -6.59 5.10
CA LEU A 76 -0.22 -5.49 4.67
C LEU A 76 0.76 -5.91 3.57
N VAL A 77 1.33 -7.11 3.64
CA VAL A 77 2.16 -7.68 2.56
C VAL A 77 1.38 -7.75 1.24
N LEU A 78 0.14 -8.25 1.28
CA LEU A 78 -0.70 -8.37 0.07
C LEU A 78 -1.09 -7.02 -0.51
N GLU A 79 -1.33 -6.03 0.34
CA GLU A 79 -1.61 -4.67 -0.09
C GLU A 79 -0.41 -4.02 -0.76
N VAL A 80 0.78 -4.23 -0.20
CA VAL A 80 2.02 -3.74 -0.80
C VAL A 80 2.23 -4.37 -2.18
N VAL A 81 2.01 -5.68 -2.33
CA VAL A 81 2.07 -6.35 -3.63
C VAL A 81 1.05 -5.76 -4.62
N SER A 82 -0.20 -5.59 -4.18
CA SER A 82 -1.26 -4.98 -5.01
C SER A 82 -0.91 -3.56 -5.44
N LEU A 83 -0.26 -2.81 -4.54
CA LEU A 83 0.20 -1.46 -4.80
C LEU A 83 1.31 -1.42 -5.86
N ILE A 84 2.25 -2.37 -5.84
CA ILE A 84 3.30 -2.49 -6.86
C ILE A 84 2.66 -2.72 -8.24
N PHE A 85 1.63 -3.57 -8.32
CA PHE A 85 0.91 -3.83 -9.57
C PHE A 85 0.09 -2.63 -10.07
N VAL A 86 -0.34 -1.75 -9.18
CA VAL A 86 -1.11 -0.55 -9.52
C VAL A 86 -0.23 0.63 -9.95
N LEU A 87 1.01 0.74 -9.44
CA LEU A 87 1.97 1.80 -9.79
C LEU A 87 2.15 2.08 -11.31
N PRO A 88 2.25 1.07 -12.20
CA PRO A 88 2.45 1.32 -13.62
C PRO A 88 1.21 1.81 -14.37
N CYS A 89 0.04 1.83 -13.71
CA CYS A 89 -1.17 2.42 -14.27
C CYS A 89 -1.03 3.94 -14.49
N SER A 90 -2.10 4.60 -14.97
CA SER A 90 -2.10 6.07 -15.03
C SER A 90 -1.92 6.64 -13.62
N PHE A 91 -1.12 7.70 -13.47
CA PHE A 91 -0.81 8.32 -12.18
C PHE A 91 -2.08 8.59 -11.36
N ALA A 92 -3.12 9.14 -12.00
CA ALA A 92 -4.37 9.45 -11.36
C ALA A 92 -5.15 8.18 -10.90
N LYS A 93 -5.14 7.10 -11.69
CA LYS A 93 -5.78 5.83 -11.28
C LYS A 93 -5.00 5.16 -10.15
N SER A 94 -3.67 5.20 -10.22
CA SER A 94 -2.80 4.67 -9.18
C SER A 94 -3.02 5.38 -7.84
N VAL A 95 -3.09 6.72 -7.85
CA VAL A 95 -3.36 7.51 -6.64
C VAL A 95 -4.69 7.12 -5.99
N GLY A 96 -5.78 7.00 -6.76
CA GLY A 96 -7.08 6.57 -6.21
C GLY A 96 -7.02 5.21 -5.53
N LYS A 97 -6.36 4.23 -6.17
CA LYS A 97 -6.14 2.90 -5.59
C LYS A 97 -5.24 2.92 -4.37
N GLN A 98 -4.23 3.78 -4.33
CA GLN A 98 -3.39 3.94 -3.13
C GLN A 98 -4.17 4.55 -1.96
N PHE A 99 -5.15 5.43 -2.20
CA PHE A 99 -6.05 5.91 -1.16
C PHE A 99 -7.00 4.82 -0.64
N GLU A 100 -7.51 3.93 -1.50
CA GLU A 100 -8.29 2.77 -1.05
C GLU A 100 -7.45 1.93 -0.07
N ILE A 101 -6.20 1.63 -0.45
CA ILE A 101 -5.26 0.88 0.39
C ILE A 101 -4.97 1.64 1.69
N LEU A 102 -4.63 2.93 1.62
CA LEU A 102 -4.35 3.74 2.81
C LEU A 102 -5.55 3.78 3.77
N CYS A 103 -6.76 3.95 3.25
CA CYS A 103 -7.99 3.95 4.05
C CYS A 103 -8.19 2.63 4.78
N LEU A 104 -7.98 1.50 4.10
CA LEU A 104 -8.11 0.18 4.69
C LEU A 104 -7.00 -0.11 5.72
N ILE A 105 -5.78 0.37 5.49
CA ILE A 105 -4.66 0.26 6.44
C ILE A 105 -4.95 1.07 7.70
N LEU A 106 -5.39 2.32 7.59
CA LEU A 106 -5.74 3.15 8.75
C LEU A 106 -6.87 2.50 9.57
N MET A 107 -7.91 2.01 8.91
CA MET A 107 -9.00 1.27 9.58
C MET A 107 -8.47 0.04 10.33
N ARG A 108 -7.48 -0.66 9.78
CA ARG A 108 -6.86 -1.83 10.43
C ARG A 108 -5.92 -1.47 11.56
N ASN A 109 -5.19 -0.35 11.46
CA ASN A 109 -4.35 0.13 12.56
C ASN A 109 -5.19 0.44 13.79
N SER A 110 -6.41 0.97 13.62
CA SER A 110 -7.38 1.10 14.72
C SER A 110 -7.64 -0.22 15.45
N PHE A 111 -7.74 -1.35 14.74
CA PHE A 111 -7.92 -2.64 15.40
C PHE A 111 -6.62 -3.18 16.02
N LYS A 112 -5.45 -2.82 15.48
CA LYS A 112 -4.14 -3.24 16.00
C LYS A 112 -3.88 -2.68 17.40
N GLU A 113 -4.35 -1.47 17.67
CA GLU A 113 -4.23 -0.84 18.98
C GLU A 113 -4.97 -1.60 20.10
N LEU A 114 -5.86 -2.54 19.76
CA LEU A 114 -6.48 -3.44 20.74
C LEU A 114 -5.46 -4.31 21.49
N ILE A 115 -4.29 -4.58 20.89
CA ILE A 115 -3.19 -5.33 21.55
C ILE A 115 -2.69 -4.61 22.81
N ASN A 116 -2.81 -3.28 22.86
CA ASN A 116 -2.36 -2.48 23.99
C ASN A 116 -3.36 -2.43 25.16
N PHE A 117 -4.52 -3.11 25.04
CA PHE A 117 -5.50 -3.21 26.12
C PHE A 117 -5.22 -4.41 27.03
N PRO A 118 -5.41 -4.27 28.36
CA PRO A 118 -5.40 -5.41 29.27
C PRO A 118 -6.59 -6.35 28.98
N GLU A 119 -6.38 -7.65 29.18
CA GLU A 119 -7.45 -8.66 29.20
C GLU A 119 -7.86 -8.92 30.65
N PRO A 120 -9.13 -8.69 31.08
CA PRO A 120 -10.29 -8.15 30.37
C PRO A 120 -10.28 -6.61 30.22
N ILE A 121 -11.05 -6.08 29.26
CA ILE A 121 -11.11 -4.65 28.94
C ILE A 121 -11.57 -3.86 30.17
N THR A 122 -10.63 -3.18 30.83
CA THR A 122 -10.92 -2.23 31.89
C THR A 122 -10.64 -0.82 31.39
N PHE A 123 -11.60 0.09 31.62
CA PHE A 123 -11.47 1.51 31.25
C PHE A 123 -10.54 2.30 32.20
N THR A 124 -9.92 1.62 33.16
CA THR A 124 -9.02 2.20 34.16
C THR A 124 -7.58 2.08 33.68
N GLY A 125 -7.03 3.12 33.05
CA GLY A 125 -5.64 3.09 32.57
C GLY A 125 -5.29 4.18 31.55
N ASN A 126 -4.23 3.93 30.78
CA ASN A 126 -3.70 4.83 29.77
C ASN A 126 -4.71 5.00 28.61
N MET A 127 -5.18 6.23 28.38
CA MET A 127 -6.15 6.56 27.32
C MET A 127 -5.51 6.69 25.92
N THR A 128 -4.18 6.62 25.81
CA THR A 128 -3.46 6.75 24.54
C THR A 128 -3.97 5.78 23.45
N PRO A 129 -4.19 4.47 23.70
CA PRO A 129 -4.70 3.56 22.68
C PRO A 129 -6.07 3.98 22.15
N ILE A 130 -6.96 4.50 23.01
CA ILE A 130 -8.29 4.98 22.60
C ILE A 130 -8.17 6.17 21.63
N TYR A 131 -7.28 7.12 21.94
CA TYR A 131 -7.05 8.26 21.05
C TYR A 131 -6.43 7.85 19.72
N GLN A 132 -5.55 6.85 19.71
CA GLN A 132 -4.96 6.30 18.48
C GLN A 132 -6.01 5.60 17.61
N ILE A 133 -6.87 4.77 18.23
CA ILE A 133 -8.03 4.15 17.57
C ILE A 133 -8.92 5.21 16.92
N LEU A 134 -9.29 6.24 17.69
CA LEU A 134 -10.17 7.31 17.21
C LEU A 134 -9.51 8.12 16.09
N SER A 135 -8.22 8.43 16.21
CA SER A 135 -7.46 9.16 15.20
C SER A 135 -7.38 8.39 13.89
N ASP A 136 -7.01 7.10 13.95
CA ASP A 136 -6.88 6.26 12.76
C ASP A 136 -8.25 6.01 12.10
N GLY A 137 -9.30 5.79 12.89
CA GLY A 137 -10.67 5.60 12.39
C GLY A 137 -11.24 6.88 11.76
N ALA A 138 -11.05 8.04 12.41
CA ALA A 138 -11.47 9.34 11.86
C ALA A 138 -10.66 9.70 10.60
N GLY A 139 -9.36 9.44 10.60
CA GLY A 139 -8.48 9.61 9.44
C GLY A 139 -8.93 8.74 8.26
N ALA A 140 -9.19 7.46 8.49
CA ALA A 140 -9.71 6.53 7.48
C ALA A 140 -11.02 7.04 6.89
N PHE A 141 -11.97 7.46 7.73
CA PHE A 141 -13.26 8.00 7.29
C PHE A 141 -13.10 9.28 6.45
N ALA A 142 -12.26 10.21 6.89
CA ALA A 142 -11.99 11.45 6.16
C ALA A 142 -11.34 11.17 4.78
N VAL A 143 -10.35 10.27 4.72
CA VAL A 143 -9.73 9.82 3.46
C VAL A 143 -10.78 9.17 2.55
N PHE A 144 -11.68 8.34 3.09
CA PHE A 144 -12.74 7.69 2.33
C PHE A 144 -13.70 8.71 1.67
N VAL A 145 -14.13 9.73 2.42
CA VAL A 145 -14.99 10.80 1.88
C VAL A 145 -14.27 11.59 0.79
N LEU A 146 -13.01 11.98 1.03
CA LEU A 146 -12.20 12.72 0.06
C LEU A 146 -11.92 11.88 -1.20
N LEU A 147 -11.75 10.57 -1.06
CA LEU A 147 -11.60 9.63 -2.18
C LEU A 147 -12.89 9.56 -3.01
N GLY A 148 -14.06 9.54 -2.38
CA GLY A 148 -15.34 9.62 -3.09
C GLY A 148 -15.47 10.91 -3.92
N ILE A 149 -15.05 12.05 -3.35
CA ILE A 149 -14.99 13.32 -4.07
C ILE A 149 -13.98 13.22 -5.23
N TYR A 150 -12.78 12.70 -4.96
CA TYR A 150 -11.72 12.51 -5.95
C TYR A 150 -12.22 11.74 -7.17
N TYR A 151 -12.89 10.60 -6.98
CA TYR A 151 -13.43 9.80 -8.08
C TYR A 151 -14.53 10.52 -8.86
N ARG A 152 -15.35 11.34 -8.19
CA ARG A 152 -16.40 12.12 -8.85
C ARG A 152 -15.85 13.24 -9.76
N ILE A 153 -14.74 13.86 -9.36
CA ILE A 153 -14.11 14.97 -10.12
C ILE A 153 -13.08 14.48 -11.13
N GLN A 154 -12.51 13.29 -10.90
CA GLN A 154 -11.50 12.71 -11.77
C GLN A 154 -12.12 12.40 -13.13
N LYS A 155 -11.46 12.87 -14.18
CA LYS A 155 -11.89 12.67 -15.56
C LYS A 155 -10.71 12.14 -16.39
N PRO A 156 -10.97 11.24 -17.36
CA PRO A 156 -9.91 10.62 -18.15
C PRO A 156 -9.14 11.64 -19.00
N LEU A 157 -7.85 11.35 -19.25
CA LEU A 157 -6.99 12.12 -20.15
C LEU A 157 -7.37 11.89 -21.63
N PRO A 158 -7.04 12.86 -22.50
CA PRO A 158 -6.97 12.62 -23.95
C PRO A 158 -5.97 11.50 -24.30
N SER A 159 -6.27 10.74 -25.34
CA SER A 159 -5.46 9.62 -25.81
C SER A 159 -4.11 10.09 -26.39
N LEU A 160 -3.01 9.49 -25.91
CA LEU A 160 -1.68 9.60 -26.53
C LEU A 160 -1.64 8.79 -27.84
N LYS A 161 -0.73 9.16 -28.76
CA LYS A 161 -0.42 8.36 -29.96
C LYS A 161 0.02 6.93 -29.56
N PRO A 162 -0.38 5.88 -30.30
CA PRO A 162 -0.23 4.48 -29.88
C PRO A 162 1.20 4.06 -29.53
N ASP A 163 2.18 4.42 -30.36
CA ASP A 163 3.58 3.97 -30.19
C ASP A 163 4.27 4.58 -28.96
N PHE A 164 4.03 5.87 -28.72
CA PHE A 164 4.53 6.56 -27.53
C PHE A 164 3.85 6.05 -26.26
N LYS A 165 2.56 5.72 -26.35
CA LYS A 165 1.80 5.12 -25.24
C LYS A 165 2.37 3.75 -24.86
N PHE A 166 2.71 2.90 -25.83
CA PHE A 166 3.29 1.58 -25.56
C PHE A 166 4.63 1.68 -24.83
N ARG A 167 5.58 2.46 -25.35
CA ARG A 167 6.91 2.63 -24.72
C ARG A 167 6.84 3.26 -23.33
N TYR A 168 5.91 4.20 -23.14
CA TYR A 168 5.67 4.82 -21.83
C TYR A 168 5.11 3.81 -20.81
N VAL A 169 4.11 3.02 -21.18
CA VAL A 169 3.52 1.99 -20.31
C VAL A 169 4.54 0.89 -20.00
N ALA A 170 5.27 0.41 -21.00
CA ALA A 170 6.29 -0.63 -20.83
C ALA A 170 7.42 -0.18 -19.88
N SER A 171 7.84 1.09 -19.95
CA SER A 171 8.84 1.66 -19.02
C SER A 171 8.36 1.59 -17.57
N LYS A 172 7.08 1.87 -17.32
CA LYS A 172 6.51 1.77 -15.97
C LYS A 172 6.39 0.34 -15.48
N LYS A 173 5.96 -0.59 -16.36
CA LYS A 173 5.88 -2.03 -16.05
C LYS A 173 7.25 -2.58 -15.63
N MET A 174 8.32 -2.13 -16.29
CA MET A 174 9.69 -2.50 -15.92
C MET A 174 10.06 -2.04 -14.50
N VAL A 175 9.71 -0.81 -14.11
CA VAL A 175 9.91 -0.31 -12.74
C VAL A 175 9.12 -1.14 -11.73
N ALA A 176 7.87 -1.46 -12.03
CA ALA A 176 7.02 -2.28 -11.16
C ALA A 176 7.58 -3.70 -10.98
N LEU A 177 8.12 -4.30 -12.05
CA LEU A 177 8.76 -5.62 -11.99
C LEU A 177 10.04 -5.60 -11.15
N LEU A 178 10.87 -4.55 -11.30
CA LEU A 178 12.07 -4.34 -10.48
C LEU A 178 11.69 -4.19 -8.99
N LEU A 179 10.66 -3.39 -8.69
CA LEU A 179 10.09 -3.26 -7.34
C LEU A 179 9.62 -4.59 -6.77
N LEU A 180 8.93 -5.42 -7.57
CA LEU A 180 8.47 -6.73 -7.15
C LEU A 180 9.65 -7.66 -6.81
N CYS A 181 10.69 -7.65 -7.63
CA CYS A 181 11.92 -8.41 -7.35
C CYS A 181 12.61 -7.94 -6.06
N MET A 182 12.72 -6.62 -5.84
CA MET A 182 13.30 -6.08 -4.61
C MET A 182 12.45 -6.43 -3.38
N PHE A 183 11.12 -6.35 -3.48
CA PHE A 183 10.20 -6.74 -2.41
C PHE A 183 10.38 -8.21 -2.02
N ALA A 184 10.39 -9.10 -3.02
CA ALA A 184 10.60 -10.53 -2.80
C ALA A 184 12.00 -10.82 -2.22
N GLY A 185 13.04 -10.16 -2.75
CA GLY A 185 14.42 -10.32 -2.27
C GLY A 185 14.59 -9.88 -0.81
N LEU A 186 14.02 -8.73 -0.43
CA LEU A 186 14.01 -8.27 0.96
C LEU A 186 13.24 -9.23 1.87
N GLY A 187 12.11 -9.78 1.40
CA GLY A 187 11.29 -10.68 2.20
C GLY A 187 11.99 -12.01 2.45
N VAL A 188 12.64 -12.57 1.42
CA VAL A 188 13.47 -13.78 1.57
C VAL A 188 14.66 -13.52 2.50
N TRP A 189 15.32 -12.37 2.38
CA TRP A 189 16.43 -12.00 3.26
C TRP A 189 15.97 -11.93 4.73
N ASP A 190 14.88 -11.22 5.01
CA ASP A 190 14.37 -11.07 6.37
C ASP A 190 13.95 -12.42 6.96
N LEU A 191 13.29 -13.28 6.15
CA LEU A 191 12.93 -14.64 6.54
C LEU A 191 14.16 -15.50 6.86
N LEU A 192 15.22 -15.43 6.04
CA LEU A 192 16.47 -16.16 6.30
C LEU A 192 17.14 -15.69 7.60
N ARG A 193 17.14 -14.39 7.89
CA ARG A 193 17.66 -13.85 9.17
C ARG A 193 16.85 -14.34 10.36
N MET A 194 15.52 -14.32 10.24
CA MET A 194 14.62 -14.85 11.25
C MET A 194 14.89 -16.34 11.54
N LEU A 195 15.13 -17.14 10.50
CA LEU A 195 15.47 -18.57 10.64
C LEU A 195 16.86 -18.78 11.27
N GLN A 196 17.80 -17.87 11.03
CA GLN A 196 19.15 -17.89 11.61
C GLN A 196 19.22 -17.32 13.04
N GLY A 197 18.09 -16.84 13.59
CA GLY A 197 18.05 -16.22 14.92
C GLY A 197 18.73 -14.84 14.98
N GLN A 198 18.99 -14.21 13.83
CA GLN A 198 19.51 -12.84 13.77
C GLN A 198 18.36 -11.84 13.96
N PRO A 199 18.64 -10.63 14.49
CA PRO A 199 17.65 -9.58 14.56
C PRO A 199 17.11 -9.26 13.16
N THR A 200 15.79 -9.34 13.00
CA THR A 200 15.08 -8.90 11.81
C THR A 200 15.18 -7.39 11.69
N PHE A 201 15.11 -6.88 10.47
CA PHE A 201 15.10 -5.43 10.23
C PHE A 201 13.65 -4.96 10.02
N ASP A 202 13.43 -3.64 10.04
CA ASP A 202 12.12 -3.10 9.68
C ASP A 202 11.89 -3.22 8.17
N PHE A 203 11.37 -4.38 7.77
CA PHE A 203 11.09 -4.75 6.39
C PHE A 203 10.21 -3.71 5.69
N PHE A 204 9.13 -3.27 6.35
CA PHE A 204 8.18 -2.33 5.75
C PHE A 204 8.77 -0.93 5.63
N ALA A 205 9.45 -0.41 6.66
CA ALA A 205 10.08 0.90 6.59
C ALA A 205 11.13 0.94 5.47
N THR A 206 11.97 -0.09 5.38
CA THR A 206 12.98 -0.22 4.31
C THR A 206 12.34 -0.24 2.93
N PHE A 207 11.27 -1.02 2.76
CA PHE A 207 10.58 -1.12 1.49
C PHE A 207 9.86 0.19 1.11
N TYR A 208 9.24 0.89 2.07
CA TYR A 208 8.62 2.19 1.80
C TYR A 208 9.63 3.22 1.32
N THR A 209 10.85 3.23 1.84
CA THR A 209 11.93 4.08 1.33
C THR A 209 12.24 3.79 -0.14
N ILE A 210 12.42 2.51 -0.51
CA ILE A 210 12.65 2.09 -1.91
C ILE A 210 11.52 2.58 -2.82
N LEU A 211 10.30 2.55 -2.31
CA LEU A 211 9.14 2.89 -3.09
C LEU A 211 8.98 4.41 -3.27
N ILE A 212 9.40 5.22 -2.30
CA ILE A 212 9.55 6.69 -2.47
C ILE A 212 10.53 6.99 -3.63
N PHE A 213 11.70 6.35 -3.67
CA PHE A 213 12.65 6.54 -4.78
C PHE A 213 12.06 6.11 -6.13
N SER A 214 11.27 5.05 -6.13
CA SER A 214 10.62 4.56 -7.35
C SER A 214 9.53 5.51 -7.86
N ASP A 215 8.79 6.16 -6.97
CA ASP A 215 7.82 7.20 -7.33
C ASP A 215 8.51 8.39 -8.01
N ILE A 216 9.67 8.83 -7.49
CA ILE A 216 10.49 9.87 -8.13
C ILE A 216 10.97 9.43 -9.51
N LEU A 217 11.44 8.18 -9.65
CA LEU A 217 11.83 7.62 -10.94
C LEU A 217 10.66 7.64 -11.94
N LEU A 218 9.45 7.26 -11.51
CA LEU A 218 8.25 7.31 -12.35
C LEU A 218 7.93 8.73 -12.83
N VAL A 219 8.16 9.77 -12.00
CA VAL A 219 8.01 11.18 -12.41
C VAL A 219 9.01 11.54 -13.51
N LEU A 220 10.28 11.19 -13.33
CA LEU A 220 11.33 11.48 -14.31
C LEU A 220 11.05 10.79 -15.65
N ILE A 221 10.57 9.54 -15.61
CA ILE A 221 10.10 8.83 -16.80
C ILE A 221 8.93 9.60 -17.43
N SER A 222 7.96 10.05 -16.63
CA SER A 222 6.80 10.82 -17.13
C SER A 222 7.19 12.10 -17.87
N GLN A 223 8.15 12.86 -17.35
CA GLN A 223 8.64 14.09 -17.97
C GLN A 223 9.28 13.84 -19.35
N ARG A 224 9.98 12.70 -19.50
CA ARG A 224 10.58 12.31 -20.79
C ARG A 224 9.53 12.09 -21.90
N PHE A 225 8.33 11.64 -21.55
CA PHE A 225 7.29 11.27 -22.54
C PHE A 225 6.17 12.33 -22.70
N LEU A 226 5.93 13.20 -21.71
CA LEU A 226 4.96 14.29 -21.78
C LEU A 226 5.60 15.64 -21.39
N PRO A 227 6.26 16.35 -22.32
CA PRO A 227 7.02 17.57 -22.01
C PRO A 227 6.16 18.83 -21.80
N SER A 228 4.82 18.75 -21.78
CA SER A 228 3.99 19.94 -21.54
C SER A 228 3.96 20.30 -20.05
N PHE A 229 4.20 21.57 -19.72
CA PHE A 229 4.26 22.06 -18.34
C PHE A 229 3.06 21.61 -17.49
N HIS A 230 1.84 21.74 -18.01
CA HIS A 230 0.61 21.35 -17.29
C HIS A 230 0.51 19.84 -17.02
N ALA A 231 0.97 19.00 -17.96
CA ALA A 231 1.00 17.56 -17.75
C ALA A 231 2.09 17.16 -16.76
N VAL A 232 3.27 17.79 -16.85
CA VAL A 232 4.36 17.60 -15.89
C VAL A 232 3.92 18.01 -14.49
N PHE A 233 3.36 19.22 -14.31
CA PHE A 233 2.91 19.71 -13.00
C PHE A 233 1.87 18.78 -12.37
N ARG A 234 0.86 18.33 -13.13
CA ARG A 234 -0.15 17.40 -12.62
C ARG A 234 0.46 16.04 -12.27
N ASN A 235 1.33 15.48 -13.11
CA ASN A 235 1.93 14.16 -12.86
C ASN A 235 2.91 14.21 -11.68
N SER A 236 3.71 15.29 -11.56
CA SER A 236 4.56 15.55 -10.39
C SER A 236 3.73 15.76 -9.12
N GLY A 237 2.60 16.48 -9.22
CA GLY A 237 1.67 16.64 -8.10
C GLY A 237 1.07 15.31 -7.65
N PHE A 238 0.72 14.41 -8.57
CA PHE A 238 0.28 13.06 -8.20
C PHE A 238 1.38 12.21 -7.58
N ALA A 239 2.65 12.37 -8.00
CA ALA A 239 3.74 11.68 -7.34
C ALA A 239 4.06 12.27 -5.96
N LEU A 240 3.84 13.58 -5.75
CA LEU A 240 3.87 14.16 -4.41
C LEU A 240 2.78 13.56 -3.53
N VAL A 241 1.57 13.34 -4.07
CA VAL A 241 0.50 12.61 -3.35
C VAL A 241 0.97 11.20 -2.97
N THR A 242 1.53 10.43 -3.91
CA THR A 242 1.98 9.06 -3.59
C THR A 242 3.09 9.06 -2.54
N LEU A 243 4.01 10.02 -2.59
CA LEU A 243 5.03 10.23 -1.56
C LEU A 243 4.40 10.52 -0.19
N LEU A 244 3.43 11.43 -0.10
CA LEU A 244 2.73 11.72 1.16
C LEU A 244 1.98 10.49 1.69
N ILE A 245 1.42 9.66 0.81
CA ILE A 245 0.83 8.36 1.20
C ILE A 245 1.92 7.45 1.79
N ARG A 246 3.14 7.39 1.24
CA ARG A 246 4.25 6.61 1.85
C ARG A 246 4.63 7.11 3.23
N LEU A 247 4.73 8.42 3.38
CA LEU A 247 5.03 9.03 4.67
C LEU A 247 3.91 8.72 5.67
N ALA A 248 2.64 8.74 5.25
CA ALA A 248 1.52 8.34 6.10
C ALA A 248 1.62 6.88 6.55
N LEU A 249 2.05 5.95 5.67
CA LEU A 249 2.21 4.54 6.01
C LEU A 249 3.39 4.24 6.93
N ALA A 250 4.43 5.08 6.92
CA ALA A 250 5.61 4.95 7.77
C ALA A 250 5.52 5.78 9.07
N ALA A 251 4.57 6.71 9.15
CA ALA A 251 4.46 7.62 10.28
C ALA A 251 3.87 6.93 11.52
N PRO A 252 4.25 7.40 12.72
CA PRO A 252 3.62 6.95 13.96
C PRO A 252 2.13 7.35 14.00
N PRO A 253 1.36 6.76 14.94
CA PRO A 253 -0.05 7.11 15.15
C PRO A 253 -0.26 8.63 15.29
N PHE A 254 -1.45 9.10 14.95
CA PHE A 254 -1.82 10.53 14.77
C PHE A 254 -1.24 11.17 13.50
N TYR A 255 0.07 11.04 13.27
CA TYR A 255 0.73 11.63 12.09
C TYR A 255 0.37 10.88 10.81
N ASN A 256 0.24 9.55 10.88
CA ASN A 256 -0.27 8.71 9.81
C ASN A 256 -1.63 9.19 9.28
N ALA A 257 -2.60 9.43 10.17
CA ALA A 257 -3.94 9.89 9.85
C ALA A 257 -3.92 11.31 9.27
N ALA A 258 -3.18 12.22 9.90
CA ALA A 258 -3.05 13.60 9.43
C ALA A 258 -2.44 13.70 8.02
N LEU A 259 -1.34 12.96 7.77
CA LEU A 259 -0.71 12.88 6.45
C LEU A 259 -1.63 12.23 5.42
N GLY A 260 -2.39 11.21 5.81
CA GLY A 260 -3.38 10.58 4.94
C GLY A 260 -4.46 11.54 4.49
N VAL A 261 -5.05 12.30 5.42
CA VAL A 261 -6.07 13.30 5.10
C VAL A 261 -5.47 14.45 4.27
N ALA A 262 -4.28 14.94 4.62
CA ALA A 262 -3.60 16.01 3.88
C ALA A 262 -3.29 15.59 2.44
N SER A 263 -2.81 14.36 2.23
CA SER A 263 -2.53 13.84 0.88
C SER A 263 -3.81 13.69 0.05
N ALA A 264 -4.90 13.18 0.64
CA ALA A 264 -6.20 13.08 -0.02
C ALA A 264 -6.76 14.46 -0.40
N GLY A 265 -6.69 15.43 0.52
CA GLY A 265 -7.08 16.82 0.26
C GLY A 265 -6.27 17.44 -0.87
N PHE A 266 -4.95 17.26 -0.86
CA PHE A 266 -4.07 17.76 -1.91
C PHE A 266 -4.39 17.14 -3.28
N ALA A 267 -4.67 15.84 -3.34
CA ALA A 267 -5.07 15.17 -4.58
C ALA A 267 -6.38 15.72 -5.16
N VAL A 268 -7.37 16.00 -4.30
CA VAL A 268 -8.64 16.63 -4.68
C VAL A 268 -8.39 18.05 -5.20
N LEU A 269 -7.67 18.89 -4.45
CA LEU A 269 -7.36 20.27 -4.83
C LEU A 269 -6.58 20.35 -6.15
N LEU A 270 -5.58 19.50 -6.33
CA LEU A 270 -4.81 19.40 -7.57
C LEU A 270 -5.71 19.06 -8.76
N THR A 271 -6.64 18.11 -8.57
CA THR A 271 -7.55 17.67 -9.63
C THR A 271 -8.58 18.75 -9.97
N LEU A 272 -9.10 19.46 -8.96
CA LEU A 272 -10.00 20.60 -9.14
C LEU A 272 -9.32 21.74 -9.89
N ALA A 273 -8.12 22.15 -9.45
CA ALA A 273 -7.34 23.22 -10.10
C ALA A 273 -7.05 22.87 -11.57
N TYR A 274 -6.59 21.64 -11.82
CA TYR A 274 -6.30 21.20 -13.18
C TYR A 274 -7.54 21.23 -14.08
N ASN A 275 -8.67 20.72 -13.59
CA ASN A 275 -9.91 20.66 -14.35
C ASN A 275 -10.51 22.06 -14.61
N SER A 276 -10.40 22.98 -13.66
CA SER A 276 -10.95 24.34 -13.76
C SER A 276 -10.17 25.21 -14.74
N PHE A 277 -8.83 25.25 -14.61
CA PHE A 277 -7.99 26.20 -15.36
C PHE A 277 -7.61 25.71 -16.76
N TYR A 278 -7.43 24.41 -16.95
CA TYR A 278 -6.79 23.87 -18.16
C TYR A 278 -7.71 23.04 -19.05
N ARG A 279 -8.95 22.77 -18.63
CA ARG A 279 -9.89 21.93 -19.39
C ARG A 279 -11.11 22.66 -19.94
N THR A 280 -11.39 23.85 -19.44
CA THR A 280 -12.57 24.65 -19.85
C THR A 280 -12.36 25.36 -21.19
N LYS A 281 -11.17 25.28 -21.81
CA LYS A 281 -10.86 25.90 -23.11
C LYS A 281 -11.15 25.04 -24.34
N ASP A 282 -11.64 23.80 -24.18
CA ASP A 282 -11.85 22.86 -25.29
C ASP A 282 -13.33 22.72 -25.71
N LYS A 283 -14.13 23.75 -25.42
CA LYS A 283 -15.53 23.91 -25.86
C LYS A 283 -15.71 25.30 -26.47
N THR A 284 -15.13 25.50 -27.64
CA THR A 284 -15.57 26.52 -28.61
C THR A 284 -16.07 25.77 -29.83
#